data_AF-A0A1M6KKC6-F1
#
_entry.id   AF-A0A1M6KKC6-F1
#
_cell.length_a   1.000
_cell.length_b   1.000
_cell.length_c   1.000
_cell.angle_alpha   90.00
_cell.angle_beta   90.00
_cell.angle_gamma   90.00
#
_symmetry.space_group_name_H-M   'P 1'
#
loop_
_entity.id
_entity.type
_entity.pdbx_description
1 polymer ?
#
loop_
_entity_poly.entity_id
_entity_poly.type
_entity_poly.pdbx_seq_one_letter_code
_entity_poly.pdbx_strand_id
1 'polypeptide(L)' 'MKKVCCVCGKHPRVRRKDPWGKWERISDLRPAAGGKLICSACLGELVRDTVVMLKS' A
#
# COMPACT_ATOMS: atom_id res chain seq x y z
N MET A 1 -16.32 -9.68 -0.15
CA MET A 1 -15.49 -8.68 0.56
C MET A 1 -14.79 -7.77 -0.45
N LYS A 2 -14.95 -6.44 -0.35
CA LYS A 2 -14.23 -5.49 -1.22
C LYS A 2 -12.78 -5.34 -0.70
N LYS A 3 -11.77 -5.57 -1.55
CA LYS A 3 -10.36 -5.37 -1.19
C LYS A 3 -10.05 -3.86 -1.16
N VAL A 4 -10.03 -3.25 0.02
CA VAL A 4 -9.77 -1.82 0.22
C VAL A 4 -8.69 -1.60 1.27
N CYS A 5 -8.03 -0.45 1.23
CA CYS A 5 -7.09 -0.03 2.26
C CYS A 5 -7.85 0.23 3.58
N CYS A 6 -7.35 -0.33 4.68
CA CYS A 6 -7.93 -0.15 6.01
C CYS A 6 -7.77 1.26 6.59
N VAL A 7 -6.91 2.09 6.01
CA VAL A 7 -6.66 3.48 6.45
C VAL A 7 -7.51 4.46 5.64
N CYS A 8 -7.33 4.50 4.31
CA CYS A 8 -8.00 5.49 3.45
C CYS A 8 -9.28 4.98 2.78
N GLY A 9 -9.66 3.71 2.96
CA GLY A 9 -10.88 3.12 2.37
C GLY A 9 -10.86 2.92 0.85
N LYS A 10 -9.76 3.28 0.17
CA LYS A 10 -9.63 3.22 -1.30
C LYS A 10 -9.03 1.89 -1.76
N HIS A 11 -9.26 1.50 -3.02
CA HIS A 11 -8.55 0.40 -3.68
C HIS A 11 -7.58 0.96 -4.75
N PRO A 12 -6.42 1.52 -4.34
CA PRO A 12 -5.48 2.10 -5.29
C PRO A 12 -4.89 1.02 -6.21
N ARG A 13 -4.65 1.43 -7.46
CA ARG A 13 -3.98 0.61 -8.46
C ARG A 13 -2.76 1.37 -8.98
N VAL A 14 -1.66 0.65 -9.17
CA VAL A 14 -0.41 1.18 -9.72
C VAL A 14 -0.08 0.51 -11.04
N ARG A 15 0.67 1.22 -11.89
CA ARG A 15 1.19 0.65 -13.13
C ARG A 15 2.49 -0.09 -12.84
N ARG A 16 2.58 -1.34 -13.25
CA ARG A 16 3.81 -2.15 -13.19
C ARG A 16 4.10 -2.69 -14.59
N LYS A 17 5.37 -2.83 -14.93
CA LYS A 17 5.78 -3.63 -16.10
C LYS A 17 5.83 -5.09 -15.69
N ASP A 18 5.19 -5.95 -16.46
CA ASP A 18 5.34 -7.39 -16.35
C ASP A 18 6.76 -7.82 -16.81
N PRO A 19 7.16 -9.09 -16.63
CA PRO A 19 8.45 -9.60 -17.09
C PRO A 19 8.71 -9.45 -18.60
N TRP A 20 7.67 -9.22 -19.40
CA TRP A 20 7.75 -9.04 -20.86
C TRP A 20 7.70 -7.56 -21.27
N GLY A 21 7.73 -6.64 -20.30
CA GLY A 21 7.79 -5.19 -20.52
C GLY A 21 6.43 -4.52 -20.78
N LYS A 22 5.31 -5.25 -20.73
CA LYS A 22 3.98 -4.70 -20.91
C LYS A 22 3.50 -4.03 -19.62
N TRP A 23 2.85 -2.87 -19.78
CA TRP A 23 2.25 -2.17 -18.65
C TRP A 23 0.92 -2.79 -18.24
N GLU A 24 0.80 -3.12 -16.96
CA GLU A 24 -0.43 -3.61 -16.34
C GLU A 24 -0.82 -2.75 -15.13
N ARG A 25 -2.12 -2.68 -14.83
CA ARG A 25 -2.62 -2.05 -13.61
C ARG A 25 -2.83 -3.13 -12.55
N ILE A 26 -2.00 -3.11 -11.52
CA ILE A 26 -2.07 -4.05 -10.40
C ILE A 26 -2.58 -3.35 -9.14
N SER A 27 -3.09 -4.14 -8.19
CA SER A 27 -3.50 -3.65 -6.87
C SER A 27 -2.28 -3.14 -6.09
N ASP A 28 -2.37 -1.93 -5.52
CA ASP A 28 -1.35 -1.38 -4.61
C ASP A 28 -1.60 -1.77 -3.13
N LEU A 29 -2.57 -2.63 -2.88
CA LEU A 29 -2.84 -3.15 -1.54
C LEU A 29 -1.87 -4.26 -1.16
N ARG A 30 -1.31 -4.16 0.04
CA ARG A 30 -0.42 -5.12 0.68
C ARG A 30 -1.06 -5.67 1.96
N PRO A 31 -0.78 -6.92 2.35
CA PRO A 31 -1.23 -7.45 3.62
C PRO A 31 -0.62 -6.69 4.80
N ALA A 32 -1.46 -6.40 5.79
CA ALA A 32 -1.09 -5.87 7.10
C ALA A 32 -1.49 -6.88 8.20
N ALA A 33 -1.00 -6.68 9.42
CA ALA A 33 -1.36 -7.51 10.57
C ALA A 33 -2.89 -7.60 10.75
N GLY A 34 -3.38 -8.77 11.19
CA GLY A 34 -4.81 -9.00 11.46
C GLY A 34 -5.68 -9.14 10.21
N GLY A 35 -5.12 -9.60 9.08
CA GLY A 35 -5.88 -9.87 7.85
C GLY A 35 -6.39 -8.62 7.11
N LYS A 36 -5.89 -7.44 7.50
CA LYS A 36 -6.23 -6.16 6.87
C LYS A 36 -5.33 -5.90 5.66
N LEU A 37 -5.74 -4.97 4.79
CA LEU A 37 -4.96 -4.52 3.64
C LEU A 37 -4.58 -3.05 3.80
N ILE A 38 -3.36 -2.67 3.45
CA ILE A 38 -2.88 -1.29 3.48
C ILE A 38 -2.28 -0.90 2.13
N CYS A 39 -2.47 0.35 1.67
CA CYS A 39 -1.84 0.83 0.44
C CYS A 39 -0.44 1.40 0.72
N SER A 40 0.38 1.52 -0.34
CA SER A 40 1.77 1.99 -0.20
C SER A 40 1.86 3.43 0.33
N ALA A 41 0.91 4.29 -0.04
CA ALA A 41 0.88 5.68 0.44
C ALA A 41 0.68 5.77 1.96
N CYS A 42 -0.39 5.16 2.49
CA CYS A 42 -0.66 5.15 3.93
C CYS A 42 0.41 4.40 4.73
N LEU A 43 0.99 3.33 4.16
CA LEU A 43 2.12 2.66 4.79
C LEU A 43 3.35 3.58 4.86
N GLY A 44 3.63 4.34 3.81
CA GLY A 44 4.74 5.31 3.78
C GLY A 44 4.59 6.43 4.80
N GLU A 45 3.37 6.91 5.04
CA GLU A 45 3.07 7.90 6.09
C GLU A 45 3.34 7.32 7.49
N LEU A 46 2.82 6.12 7.79
CA LEU A 46 3.06 5.46 9.08
C LEU A 46 4.54 5.22 9.38
N VAL A 47 5.30 4.79 8.37
CA VAL A 47 6.75 4.55 8.53
C VAL A 47 7.50 5.86 8.75
N ARG A 48 7.13 6.94 8.05
CA ARG A 48 7.73 8.26 8.27
C ARG A 48 7.49 8.75 9.70
N ASP A 49 6.26 8.64 10.18
CA ASP A 49 5.92 9.05 11.55
C ASP A 49 6.68 8.23 12.60
N THR A 50 6.80 6.91 12.37
CA THR A 50 7.57 6.02 13.25
C THR A 50 9.06 6.38 13.27
N VAL A 51 9.66 6.69 12.12
CA VAL A 51 11.08 7.07 12.03
C VAL A 51 11.35 8.43 12.66
N VAL A 52 10.41 9.39 12.58
CA VAL A 52 10.54 10.68 13.26
C VAL A 52 10.52 10.50 14.79
N MET A 53 9.66 9.63 15.33
CA MET A 53 9.62 9.35 16.76
C MET A 53 10.91 8.70 17.30
N LEU A 54 11.59 7.86 16.51
CA LEU A 54 12.85 7.22 16.93
C LEU A 54 14.08 8.15 16.92
N LYS A 55 13.96 9.34 16.32
CA LYS A 55 15.03 10.34 16.27
C LYS A 55 14.87 11.44 17.33
N SER A 56 13.84 11.36 18.18
CA SER A 56 13.56 12.35 19.24
C SER A 56 14.02 11.87 20.60
#